data_AF-A0A968FN16-F1
#
_entry.id   AF-A0A968FN16-F1
#
_cell.length_a   1.000
_cell.length_b   1.000
_cell.length_c   1.000
_cell.angle_alpha   90.00
_cell.angle_beta   90.00
_cell.angle_gamma   90.00
#
_symmetry.space_group_name_H-M   'P 1'
#
loop_
_entity.id
_entity.type
_entity.pdbx_description
1 polymer ?
#
loop_
_entity_poly.entity_id
_entity_poly.type
_entity_poly.pdbx_seq_one_letter_code
_entity_poly.pdbx_strand_id
1 'polypeptide(L)'
;MSVHATWVVVADQTRATIYAVPRGMSRLREVFELESGGERPPGGRARACAFAAQLALYIDEAQRDGRFDELILVAPTAFLEALREKLSKAARGALIGEIGKNLVAAGRETLQEEVLRVL
;
A
#
# COMPACT_ATOMS: atom_id res chain seq x y z
N MET A 1 14.26 0.26 -18.70
CA MET A 1 13.64 -1.08 -18.62
C MET A 1 12.45 -0.94 -17.68
N SER A 2 11.24 -0.80 -18.22
CA SER A 2 10.04 -0.63 -17.39
C SER A 2 9.70 -1.98 -16.76
N VAL A 3 9.72 -2.03 -15.43
CA VAL A 3 9.28 -3.20 -14.68
C VAL A 3 7.76 -3.14 -14.58
N HIS A 4 7.06 -3.83 -15.48
CA HIS A 4 5.62 -3.98 -15.40
C HIS A 4 5.23 -4.87 -14.21
N ALA A 5 5.14 -4.24 -13.05
CA ALA A 5 4.77 -4.87 -11.79
C ALA A 5 3.62 -4.09 -11.13
N THR A 6 2.68 -4.83 -10.57
CA THR A 6 1.65 -4.28 -9.71
C THR A 6 2.19 -4.28 -8.29
N TRP A 7 2.17 -3.11 -7.64
CA TRP A 7 2.45 -3.02 -6.21
C TRP A 7 1.18 -3.19 -5.41
N VAL A 8 1.26 -4.02 -4.37
CA VAL A 8 0.20 -4.27 -3.42
C VAL A 8 0.71 -3.78 -2.07
N VAL A 9 0.14 -2.68 -1.61
CA VAL A 9 0.51 -2.07 -0.33
C VAL A 9 -0.50 -2.52 0.72
N VAL A 10 -0.04 -3.33 1.66
CA VAL A 10 -0.85 -3.84 2.77
C VAL A 10 -0.49 -3.05 4.02
N ALA A 11 -1.37 -2.16 4.44
CA ALA A 11 -1.10 -1.23 5.52
C ALA A 11 -2.16 -1.27 6.62
N ASP A 12 -1.72 -1.06 7.85
CA ASP A 12 -2.58 -0.74 8.98
C ASP A 12 -2.15 0.58 9.63
N GLN A 13 -2.56 0.83 10.87
CA GLN A 13 -2.24 2.06 11.60
C GLN A 13 -0.79 2.14 12.10
N THR A 14 -0.02 1.07 11.95
CA THR A 14 1.28 0.85 12.61
C THR A 14 2.36 0.32 11.68
N ARG A 15 2.01 -0.42 10.63
CA ARG A 15 2.94 -1.02 9.67
C ARG A 15 2.31 -1.09 8.28
N ALA A 16 3.17 -1.11 7.26
CA ALA A 16 2.82 -1.23 5.86
C ALA A 16 3.83 -2.15 5.17
N THR A 17 3.34 -3.25 4.64
CA THR A 17 4.15 -4.20 3.88
C THR A 17 3.79 -4.06 2.40
N ILE A 18 4.81 -3.91 1.57
CA ILE A 18 4.66 -3.71 0.13
C ILE A 18 5.06 -5.02 -0.55
N TYR A 19 4.16 -5.53 -1.36
CA TYR A 19 4.37 -6.69 -2.19
C TYR A 19 4.39 -6.26 -3.66
N ALA A 20 5.27 -6.85 -4.45
CA ALA A 20 5.25 -6.73 -5.90
C ALA A 20 4.69 -8.00 -6.52
N VAL A 21 3.80 -7.83 -7.50
CA VAL A 21 3.25 -8.88 -8.35
C VAL A 21 3.76 -8.60 -9.77
N PRO A 22 4.83 -9.28 -10.22
CA PRO A 22 5.29 -9.18 -11.60
C PRO A 22 4.23 -9.74 -12.55
N ARG A 23 4.05 -9.10 -13.72
CA ARG A 23 3.14 -9.65 -14.74
C ARG A 23 3.53 -11.09 -15.11
N GLY A 24 2.56 -11.99 -14.99
CA GLY A 24 2.74 -13.44 -15.23
C GLY A 24 3.02 -14.28 -13.98
N MET A 25 3.16 -13.68 -12.79
CA MET A 25 3.23 -14.39 -11.52
C MET A 25 1.97 -14.16 -10.69
N SER A 26 1.39 -15.25 -10.18
CA SER A 26 0.24 -15.22 -9.26
C SER A 26 0.65 -15.15 -7.79
N ARG A 27 1.91 -14.77 -7.48
CA ARG A 27 2.47 -14.83 -6.13
C ARG A 27 3.03 -13.48 -5.71
N LEU A 28 2.57 -13.00 -4.55
CA LEU A 28 3.04 -11.78 -3.92
C LEU A 28 4.48 -11.95 -3.45
N ARG A 29 5.38 -11.08 -3.91
CA ARG A 29 6.76 -11.00 -3.40
C ARG A 29 6.89 -9.79 -2.50
N GLU A 30 7.19 -10.01 -1.24
CA GLU A 30 7.51 -8.91 -0.33
C GLU A 30 8.76 -8.20 -0.84
N VAL A 31 8.62 -6.90 -1.09
CA VAL A 31 9.72 -6.04 -1.56
C VAL A 31 10.19 -5.10 -0.47
N PHE A 32 9.29 -4.66 0.41
CA PHE A 32 9.61 -3.71 1.46
C PHE A 32 8.62 -3.78 2.61
N GLU A 33 9.09 -3.53 3.83
CA GLU A 33 8.24 -3.34 5.00
C GLU A 33 8.58 -2.00 5.66
N LEU A 34 7.55 -1.23 5.96
CA LEU A 34 7.61 0.06 6.59
C LEU A 34 6.84 0.03 7.91
N GLU A 35 7.49 0.41 9.00
CA GLU A 35 6.83 0.57 10.30
C GLU A 35 6.65 2.05 10.63
N SER A 36 5.62 2.39 11.39
CA SER A 36 5.46 3.73 11.95
C SER A 36 6.62 3.98 12.94
N GLY A 37 7.64 4.73 12.50
CA GLY A 37 8.77 5.10 13.33
C GLY A 37 8.29 5.87 14.57
N GLY A 38 8.77 5.48 15.75
CA GLY A 38 8.20 5.80 17.06
C GLY A 38 8.20 7.26 17.54
N GLU A 39 8.23 8.25 16.65
CA GLU A 39 8.08 9.66 17.03
C GLU A 39 6.62 9.94 17.40
N ARG A 40 6.31 9.82 18.70
CA ARG A 40 4.95 9.94 19.27
C ARG A 40 4.33 11.32 18.98
N PRO A 41 3.36 11.43 18.06
CA PRO A 41 2.49 12.59 18.00
C PRO A 41 1.44 12.50 19.13
N PRO A 42 1.00 13.62 19.72
CA PRO A 42 -0.09 13.60 20.68
C PRO A 42 -1.41 13.19 19.97
N GLY A 43 -1.93 12.00 20.30
CA GLY A 43 -3.24 11.49 19.85
C GLY A 43 -3.21 10.40 18.76
N GLY A 44 -4.16 9.45 18.82
CA GLY A 44 -4.23 8.30 17.90
C GLY A 44 -4.63 8.64 16.45
N ARG A 45 -5.49 9.65 16.27
CA ARG A 45 -5.92 10.11 14.93
C ARG A 45 -4.80 10.84 14.19
N ALA A 46 -3.95 11.58 14.92
CA ALA A 46 -2.76 12.22 14.37
C ALA A 46 -1.71 11.20 13.90
N ARG A 47 -1.56 10.06 14.60
CA ARG A 47 -0.65 8.97 14.19
C ARG A 47 -1.03 8.34 12.87
N ALA A 48 -2.31 7.99 12.69
CA ALA A 48 -2.78 7.41 11.43
C ALA A 48 -2.54 8.37 10.25
N CYS A 49 -2.79 9.67 10.44
CA CYS A 49 -2.50 10.69 9.43
C CYS A 49 -1.01 10.84 9.12
N ALA A 50 -0.14 10.79 10.13
CA ALA A 50 1.30 10.89 9.95
C ALA A 50 1.85 9.68 9.17
N PHE A 51 1.43 8.47 9.54
CA PHE A 51 1.85 7.25 8.86
C PHE A 51 1.32 7.18 7.43
N ALA A 52 0.04 7.54 7.21
CA ALA A 52 -0.54 7.64 5.88
C ALA A 52 0.22 8.65 4.99
N ALA A 53 0.64 9.80 5.53
CA ALA A 53 1.44 10.77 4.78
C ALA A 53 2.83 10.22 4.42
N GLN A 54 3.49 9.52 5.34
CA GLN A 54 4.80 8.89 5.09
C GLN A 54 4.70 7.80 4.02
N LEU A 55 3.69 6.93 4.11
CA LEU A 55 3.44 5.89 3.13
C LEU A 55 3.07 6.49 1.75
N ALA A 56 2.23 7.53 1.72
CA ALA A 56 1.89 8.22 0.48
C ALA A 56 3.12 8.81 -0.22
N LEU A 57 4.02 9.44 0.55
CA LEU A 57 5.26 10.00 0.00
C LEU A 57 6.13 8.91 -0.64
N TYR A 58 6.28 7.77 0.04
CA TYR A 58 7.05 6.64 -0.48
C TYR A 58 6.44 6.06 -1.77
N ILE A 59 5.11 5.90 -1.81
CA ILE A 59 4.39 5.43 -3.01
C ILE A 59 4.57 6.43 -4.15
N ASP A 60 4.45 7.72 -3.88
CA ASP A 60 4.62 8.79 -4.88
C ASP A 60 6.05 8.85 -5.43
N GLU A 61 7.07 8.60 -4.60
CA GLU A 61 8.46 8.48 -5.03
C GLU A 61 8.66 7.24 -5.91
N ALA A 62 8.16 6.09 -5.48
CA ALA A 62 8.27 4.85 -6.24
C ALA A 62 7.53 4.89 -7.59
N GLN A 63 6.39 5.57 -7.64
CA GLN A 63 5.63 5.81 -8.87
C GLN A 63 6.43 6.70 -9.82
N ARG A 64 7.01 7.79 -9.30
CA ARG A 64 7.86 8.71 -10.08
C ARG A 64 9.13 8.02 -10.61
N ASP A 65 9.71 7.11 -9.84
CA ASP A 65 10.85 6.29 -10.24
C ASP A 65 10.48 5.20 -11.28
N GLY A 66 9.18 4.99 -11.55
CA GLY A 66 8.71 3.94 -12.45
C GLY A 66 8.94 2.53 -11.91
N ARG A 67 8.91 2.35 -10.58
CA ARG A 67 9.08 1.03 -9.94
C ARG A 67 7.86 0.12 -10.07
N PHE A 68 6.71 0.71 -10.36
CA PHE A 68 5.44 0.02 -10.59
C PHE A 68 4.60 0.82 -11.58
N ASP A 69 3.70 0.13 -12.27
CA ASP A 69 2.71 0.76 -13.16
C ASP A 69 1.31 0.79 -12.53
N GLU A 70 1.02 -0.21 -11.69
CA GLU A 70 -0.29 -0.44 -11.10
C GLU A 70 -0.15 -0.56 -9.58
N LEU A 71 -1.14 -0.05 -8.84
CA LEU A 71 -1.16 -0.01 -7.39
C LEU A 71 -2.47 -0.58 -6.86
N ILE A 72 -2.38 -1.44 -5.86
CA ILE A 72 -3.51 -1.93 -5.06
C ILE A 72 -3.25 -1.57 -3.60
N LEU A 73 -4.22 -0.94 -2.96
CA LEU A 73 -4.15 -0.59 -1.54
C LEU A 73 -4.99 -1.56 -0.72
N VAL A 74 -4.42 -2.15 0.32
CA VAL A 74 -5.09 -3.08 1.22
C VAL A 74 -4.95 -2.55 2.64
N ALA A 75 -6.00 -1.90 3.14
CA ALA A 75 -6.00 -1.32 4.47
C ALA A 75 -7.43 -1.16 4.99
N PRO A 76 -7.64 -0.93 6.29
CA PRO A 76 -8.95 -0.55 6.81
C PRO A 76 -9.49 0.69 6.09
N THR A 77 -10.79 0.75 5.80
CA THR A 77 -11.43 1.85 5.04
C THR A 77 -11.04 3.25 5.57
N ALA A 78 -11.04 3.44 6.89
CA ALA A 78 -10.65 4.71 7.50
C ALA A 78 -9.19 5.12 7.21
N PHE A 79 -8.29 4.15 7.04
CA PHE A 79 -6.90 4.41 6.66
C PHE A 79 -6.75 4.63 5.16
N LEU A 80 -7.51 3.91 4.33
CA LEU A 80 -7.56 4.14 2.89
C LEU A 80 -8.00 5.56 2.56
N GLU A 81 -9.04 6.08 3.24
CA GLU A 81 -9.47 7.47 3.07
C GLU A 81 -8.32 8.45 3.36
N ALA A 82 -7.65 8.31 4.50
CA ALA A 82 -6.53 9.18 4.87
C ALA A 82 -5.34 9.07 3.90
N LEU A 83 -4.98 7.85 3.49
CA LEU A 83 -3.90 7.60 2.55
C LEU A 83 -4.23 8.18 1.18
N ARG A 84 -5.44 7.93 0.70
CA ARG A 84 -5.94 8.46 -0.57
C ARG A 84 -5.85 9.97 -0.56
N GLU A 85 -6.30 10.66 0.48
CA GLU A 85 -6.21 12.12 0.60
C GLU A 85 -4.77 12.65 0.47
N LYS A 86 -3.77 11.88 0.89
CA LYS A 86 -2.34 12.26 0.83
C LYS A 86 -1.64 11.89 -0.48
N LEU A 87 -2.10 10.86 -1.19
CA LEU A 87 -1.51 10.43 -2.45
C LEU A 87 -1.60 11.51 -3.55
N SER A 88 -0.55 11.62 -4.36
CA SER A 88 -0.55 12.48 -5.54
C SER A 88 -1.54 12.02 -6.61
N LYS A 89 -1.86 12.91 -7.55
CA LYS A 89 -2.72 12.57 -8.71
C LYS A 89 -2.15 11.43 -9.55
N ALA A 90 -0.82 11.33 -9.65
CA ALA A 90 -0.15 10.31 -10.44
C ALA A 90 -0.29 8.92 -9.79
N ALA A 91 0.01 8.81 -8.49
CA ALA A 91 -0.18 7.55 -7.75
C ALA A 91 -1.65 7.14 -7.67
N ARG A 92 -2.58 8.10 -7.51
CA ARG A 92 -4.03 7.81 -7.62
C ARG A 92 -4.44 7.33 -9.00
N GLY A 93 -3.78 7.78 -10.07
CA GLY A 93 -4.03 7.31 -11.43
C GLY A 93 -3.52 5.88 -11.67
N ALA A 94 -2.49 5.46 -10.94
CA ALA A 94 -1.99 4.09 -10.95
C ALA A 94 -2.82 3.14 -10.06
N LEU A 95 -3.72 3.67 -9.23
CA LEU A 95 -4.57 2.88 -8.35
C LEU A 95 -5.61 2.10 -9.17
N ILE A 96 -5.42 0.79 -9.28
CA ILE A 96 -6.32 -0.11 -10.00
C ILE A 96 -7.34 -0.76 -9.07
N GLY A 97 -7.12 -0.75 -7.76
CA GLY A 97 -8.09 -1.27 -6.80
C GLY A 97 -7.73 -1.04 -5.33
N GLU A 98 -8.76 -1.19 -4.48
CA GLU A 98 -8.67 -0.96 -3.04
C GLU A 98 -9.42 -2.07 -2.30
N ILE A 99 -8.81 -2.61 -1.25
CA ILE A 99 -9.38 -3.64 -0.38
C ILE A 99 -9.49 -3.05 1.03
N GLY A 100 -10.72 -2.73 1.42
CA GLY A 100 -11.09 -2.18 2.73
C GLY A 100 -11.03 -3.19 3.89
N LYS A 101 -10.00 -4.05 3.94
CA LYS A 101 -9.84 -5.08 4.97
C LYS A 101 -8.48 -4.95 5.64
N ASN A 102 -8.42 -5.22 6.95
CA ASN A 102 -7.16 -5.35 7.64
C ASN A 102 -6.55 -6.74 7.38
N LEU A 103 -5.72 -6.84 6.36
CA LEU A 103 -5.03 -8.09 6.01
C LEU A 103 -3.58 -8.15 6.52
N VAL A 104 -3.12 -7.16 7.29
CA VAL A 104 -1.80 -7.20 7.93
C VAL A 104 -1.70 -8.37 8.91
N ALA A 105 -2.79 -8.66 9.64
CA ALA A 105 -2.90 -9.82 10.52
C ALA A 105 -3.40 -11.08 9.81
N ALA A 106 -3.84 -10.98 8.55
CA ALA A 106 -4.31 -12.12 7.79
C ALA A 106 -3.13 -12.91 7.21
N GLY A 107 -3.29 -14.22 7.07
CA GLY A 107 -2.29 -15.07 6.45
C GLY A 107 -2.03 -14.67 4.99
N ARG A 108 -0.83 -15.01 4.50
CA ARG A 108 -0.38 -14.69 3.13
C ARG A 108 -1.31 -15.26 2.04
N GLU A 109 -1.95 -16.40 2.31
CA GLU A 109 -2.95 -17.02 1.43
C GLU A 109 -4.17 -16.12 1.23
N THR A 110 -4.79 -15.66 2.33
CA THR A 110 -5.97 -14.79 2.27
C THR A 110 -5.68 -13.47 1.55
N LEU A 111 -4.50 -12.88 1.82
CA LEU A 111 -4.06 -11.69 1.09
C LEU A 111 -3.96 -11.95 -0.41
N GLN A 112 -3.35 -13.08 -0.80
CA GLN A 112 -3.19 -13.43 -2.20
C GLN A 112 -4.53 -13.63 -2.90
N GLU A 113 -5.47 -14.35 -2.28
CA GLU A 113 -6.81 -14.56 -2.85
C GLU A 113 -7.56 -13.24 -3.08
N GLU A 114 -7.51 -12.33 -2.10
CA GLU A 114 -8.19 -11.04 -2.20
C GLU A 114 -7.56 -10.15 -3.27
N VAL A 115 -6.23 -10.14 -3.38
CA VAL A 115 -5.51 -9.41 -4.44
C VAL A 115 -5.82 -9.99 -5.81
N LEU A 116 -5.83 -11.32 -5.96
CA LEU A 116 -6.13 -12.00 -7.23
C LEU A 116 -7.59 -11.80 -7.69
N ARG A 117 -8.48 -11.35 -6.81
CA ARG A 117 -9.86 -10.97 -7.17
C ARG A 117 -9.93 -9.56 -7.79
N VAL A 118 -8.94 -8.71 -7.50
CA VAL A 118 -8.86 -7.32 -7.96
C VAL A 118 -8.02 -7.20 -9.25
N LEU A 119 -7.01 -8.06 -9.41
CA LEU A 119 -6.23 -8.24 -10.64
C LEU A 119 -7.06 -8.94 -11.73
#